data_AF-G0A2G5-F1
#
_entry.id   AF-G0A2G5-F1
#
_cell.length_a   1.000
_cell.length_b   1.000
_cell.length_c   1.000
_cell.angle_alpha   90.00
_cell.angle_beta   90.00
_cell.angle_gamma   90.00
#
_symmetry.space_group_name_H-M   'P 1'
#
loop_
_entity.id
_entity.type
_entity.pdbx_description
1 polymer ?
#
loop_
_entity_poly.entity_id
_entity_poly.type
_entity_poly.pdbx_seq_one_letter_code
_entity_poly.pdbx_strand_id
1 'polypeptide(L)'
;MLHYTGPLTTALAVKNMSKHWIEKYNELKHQNKMWGEGINPPKNRNNELDPYNVYFVRECGFTFEFHTLEQMLACKKHFSRKIQPSTRIPESELWNYSGDHSEMQRWFEKLPKGLVSNKQRPKILNAFERALKDFSQNK
;
A
#
# COMPACT_ATOMS: atom_id res chain seq x y z
N MET A 1 -24.85 -23.99 43.12
CA MET A 1 -23.41 -23.68 43.15
C MET A 1 -22.79 -24.31 41.91
N LEU A 2 -22.58 -23.55 40.84
CA LEU A 2 -21.92 -24.02 39.62
C LEU A 2 -20.90 -22.95 39.22
N HIS A 3 -19.63 -23.23 39.51
CA HIS A 3 -18.50 -22.45 39.04
C HIS A 3 -18.23 -22.83 37.58
N TYR A 4 -18.39 -21.87 36.67
CA TYR A 4 -17.95 -22.00 35.29
C TYR A 4 -16.69 -21.15 35.11
N THR A 5 -15.52 -21.76 35.28
CA THR A 5 -14.22 -21.14 34.94
C THR A 5 -13.95 -21.40 33.46
N GLY A 6 -14.42 -20.50 32.61
CA GLY A 6 -14.02 -20.49 31.20
C GLY A 6 -12.54 -20.05 31.06
N PRO A 7 -11.79 -20.60 30.09
CA PRO A 7 -10.39 -20.25 29.90
C PRO A 7 -10.26 -18.80 29.43
N LEU A 8 -9.39 -18.05 30.12
CA LEU A 8 -8.84 -16.79 29.67
C LEU A 8 -8.12 -17.03 28.34
N THR A 9 -8.79 -16.73 27.24
CA THR A 9 -8.16 -16.67 25.92
C THR A 9 -7.18 -15.51 25.94
N THR A 10 -5.93 -15.82 26.25
CA THR A 10 -4.77 -14.98 26.02
C THR A 10 -4.82 -14.56 24.56
N ALA A 11 -5.25 -13.32 24.30
CA ALA A 11 -5.05 -12.67 23.01
C ALA A 11 -3.54 -12.55 22.81
N LEU A 12 -2.95 -13.58 22.21
CA LEU A 12 -1.62 -13.54 21.66
C LEU A 12 -1.56 -12.30 20.78
N ALA A 13 -0.82 -11.30 21.23
CA ALA A 13 -0.35 -10.24 20.37
C ALA A 13 0.44 -10.91 19.24
N VAL A 14 -0.25 -11.22 18.14
CA VAL A 14 0.39 -11.64 16.90
C VAL A 14 1.30 -10.49 16.56
N LYS A 15 2.59 -10.70 16.82
CA LYS A 15 3.68 -9.84 16.38
C LYS A 15 3.49 -9.73 14.87
N ASN A 16 2.89 -8.62 14.40
CA ASN A 16 2.59 -8.39 13.01
C ASN A 16 3.89 -8.51 12.22
N MET A 17 4.16 -9.67 11.64
CA MET A 17 5.25 -9.85 10.72
C MET A 17 4.87 -9.16 9.42
N SER A 18 5.84 -8.48 8.80
CA SER A 18 5.73 -7.97 7.44
C SER A 18 5.28 -9.12 6.54
N LYS A 19 4.10 -9.00 5.91
CA LYS A 19 3.61 -9.97 4.92
C LYS A 19 3.48 -9.26 3.59
N HIS A 20 3.90 -9.91 2.51
CA HIS A 20 3.64 -9.44 1.16
C HIS A 20 3.17 -10.63 0.32
N TRP A 21 2.28 -10.38 -0.63
CA TRP A 21 1.71 -11.41 -1.50
C TRP A 21 1.23 -10.80 -2.82
N ILE A 22 0.88 -11.66 -3.77
CA ILE A 22 0.39 -11.28 -5.09
C ILE A 22 -1.01 -11.85 -5.25
N GLU A 23 -1.92 -11.07 -5.84
CA GLU A 23 -3.22 -11.54 -6.28
C GLU A 23 -3.43 -11.21 -7.76
N LYS A 24 -4.30 -11.97 -8.43
CA LYS A 24 -4.78 -11.62 -9.77
C LYS A 24 -5.81 -10.50 -9.66
N TYR A 25 -5.66 -9.47 -10.50
CA TYR A 25 -6.52 -8.30 -10.50
C TYR A 25 -8.01 -8.67 -10.60
N ASN A 26 -8.82 -8.07 -9.73
CA ASN A 26 -10.27 -8.17 -9.74
C ASN A 26 -10.86 -6.79 -9.44
N GLU A 27 -11.59 -6.23 -10.40
CA GLU A 27 -12.17 -4.88 -10.34
C GLU A 27 -13.14 -4.65 -9.17
N LEU A 28 -13.81 -5.70 -8.70
CA LEU A 28 -14.76 -5.62 -7.58
C LEU A 28 -14.04 -5.64 -6.22
N LYS A 29 -12.80 -6.13 -6.18
CA LYS A 29 -12.02 -6.33 -4.96
C LYS A 29 -10.91 -5.29 -4.79
N HIS A 30 -10.26 -4.94 -5.89
CA HIS A 30 -9.03 -4.15 -5.92
C HIS A 30 -9.32 -2.71 -6.30
N GLN A 31 -8.72 -1.79 -5.55
CA GLN A 31 -8.85 -0.36 -5.78
C GLN A 31 -7.46 0.25 -5.92
N ASN A 32 -7.19 0.83 -7.08
CA ASN A 32 -5.96 1.57 -7.28
C ASN A 32 -6.02 2.90 -6.50
N LYS A 33 -5.47 2.91 -5.29
CA LYS A 33 -5.49 4.10 -4.41
C LYS A 33 -4.33 5.06 -4.70
N MET A 34 -3.33 4.64 -5.48
CA MET A 34 -2.12 5.39 -5.81
C MET A 34 -2.30 6.16 -7.14
N TRP A 35 -3.37 6.96 -7.24
CA TRP A 35 -3.62 7.84 -8.39
C TRP A 35 -2.45 8.83 -8.59
N GLY A 36 -2.12 9.13 -9.84
CA GLY A 36 -1.01 10.03 -10.20
C GLY A 36 0.36 9.36 -10.40
N GLU A 37 0.60 8.18 -9.82
CA GLU A 37 1.88 7.46 -9.91
C GLU A 37 1.67 6.07 -10.53
N GLY A 38 2.42 5.73 -11.59
CA GLY A 38 2.31 4.43 -12.25
C GLY A 38 0.93 4.14 -12.89
N ILE A 39 0.23 5.18 -13.34
CA ILE A 39 -1.20 5.17 -13.74
C ILE A 39 -1.53 4.17 -14.86
N ASN A 40 -0.55 3.79 -15.68
CA ASN A 40 -0.77 2.78 -16.70
C ASN A 40 -0.33 1.42 -16.15
N PRO A 41 -1.24 0.55 -15.65
CA PRO A 41 -0.93 -0.87 -15.59
C PRO A 41 -0.43 -1.30 -16.98
N PRO A 42 0.52 -2.25 -17.07
CA PRO A 42 1.09 -2.65 -18.35
C PRO A 42 -0.05 -2.97 -19.32
N LYS A 43 -0.20 -2.15 -20.37
CA LYS A 43 -1.18 -2.39 -21.43
C LYS A 43 -0.75 -3.65 -22.17
N ASN A 44 -1.26 -4.80 -21.76
CA ASN A 44 -1.17 -5.97 -22.59
C ASN A 44 -2.03 -5.70 -23.83
N ARG A 45 -1.42 -5.66 -25.01
CA ARG A 45 -2.15 -5.49 -26.29
C ARG A 45 -3.21 -6.59 -26.51
N ASN A 46 -3.16 -7.67 -25.74
CA ASN A 46 -4.19 -8.71 -25.65
C ASN A 46 -5.14 -8.37 -24.50
N ASN A 47 -6.10 -7.51 -24.79
CA ASN A 47 -6.81 -6.68 -23.81
C ASN A 47 -7.92 -7.39 -22.99
N GLU A 48 -8.00 -8.73 -22.90
CA GLU A 48 -9.26 -9.34 -22.43
C GLU A 48 -9.22 -10.66 -21.62
N LEU A 49 -8.08 -11.31 -21.37
CA LEU A 49 -8.14 -12.67 -20.79
C LEU A 49 -7.16 -13.05 -19.68
N ASP A 50 -6.21 -12.20 -19.28
CA ASP A 50 -5.38 -12.50 -18.09
C ASP A 50 -5.29 -11.30 -17.14
N PRO A 51 -5.93 -11.37 -15.96
CA PRO A 51 -5.77 -10.32 -14.97
C PRO A 51 -4.30 -10.20 -14.57
N TYR A 52 -3.77 -8.97 -14.63
CA TYR A 52 -2.41 -8.67 -14.19
C TYR A 52 -2.28 -8.89 -12.67
N ASN A 53 -1.03 -8.96 -12.21
CA ASN A 53 -0.71 -9.16 -10.80
C ASN A 53 -0.85 -7.84 -10.01
N VAL A 54 -1.57 -7.89 -8.91
CA VAL A 54 -1.66 -6.83 -7.89
C VAL A 54 -0.81 -7.25 -6.70
N TYR A 55 0.01 -6.33 -6.22
CA TYR A 55 1.01 -6.56 -5.18
C TYR A 55 0.53 -5.97 -3.87
N PHE A 56 0.60 -6.77 -2.81
CA PHE A 56 0.19 -6.35 -1.48
C PHE A 56 1.34 -6.39 -0.50
N VAL A 57 1.39 -5.41 0.40
CA VAL A 57 2.33 -5.37 1.52
C VAL A 57 1.57 -4.96 2.78
N ARG A 58 1.59 -5.79 3.82
CA ARG A 58 1.01 -5.49 5.12
C ARG A 58 2.09 -5.26 6.16
N GLU A 59 2.11 -4.07 6.74
CA GLU A 59 3.06 -3.66 7.78
C GLU A 59 2.41 -2.61 8.70
N CYS A 60 2.82 -2.57 9.98
CA CYS A 60 2.28 -1.60 10.96
C CYS A 60 0.74 -1.57 11.09
N GLY A 61 0.05 -2.67 10.75
CA GLY A 61 -1.41 -2.74 10.80
C GLY A 61 -2.13 -2.17 9.58
N PHE A 62 -1.40 -1.74 8.56
CA PHE A 62 -1.96 -1.25 7.30
C PHE A 62 -1.59 -2.16 6.14
N THR A 63 -2.50 -2.31 5.17
CA THR A 63 -2.25 -3.04 3.93
C THR A 63 -2.13 -2.05 2.79
N PHE A 64 -0.96 -2.04 2.16
CA PHE A 64 -0.69 -1.35 0.92
C PHE A 64 -1.06 -2.25 -0.27
N GLU A 65 -1.66 -1.65 -1.28
CA GLU A 65 -2.06 -2.28 -2.53
C GLU A 65 -1.41 -1.51 -3.68
N PHE A 66 -0.74 -2.22 -4.57
CA PHE A 66 -0.01 -1.67 -5.70
C PHE A 66 -0.33 -2.43 -6.97
N HIS A 67 -0.69 -1.71 -8.02
CA HIS A 67 -1.00 -2.27 -9.34
C HIS A 67 0.25 -2.40 -10.20
N THR A 68 1.34 -1.71 -9.83
CA THR A 68 2.63 -1.77 -10.48
C THR A 68 3.77 -1.72 -9.45
N LEU A 69 4.96 -2.21 -9.80
CA LEU A 69 6.14 -2.09 -8.93
C LEU A 69 6.62 -0.64 -8.84
N GLU A 70 6.37 0.18 -9.86
CA GLU A 70 6.66 1.61 -9.87
C GLU A 70 5.88 2.34 -8.77
N GLN A 71 4.61 1.98 -8.54
CA GLN A 71 3.83 2.52 -7.41
C GLN A 71 4.46 2.17 -6.06
N MET A 72 4.97 0.94 -5.91
CA MET A 72 5.67 0.53 -4.69
C MET A 72 6.98 1.30 -4.50
N LEU A 73 7.73 1.54 -5.58
CA LEU A 73 8.95 2.36 -5.54
C LEU A 73 8.64 3.82 -5.19
N ALA A 74 7.58 4.41 -5.77
CA ALA A 74 7.12 5.74 -5.43
C ALA A 74 6.70 5.83 -3.96
N CYS A 75 6.00 4.82 -3.46
CA CYS A 75 5.63 4.71 -2.05
C CYS A 75 6.87 4.60 -1.14
N LYS A 76 7.83 3.74 -1.48
CA LYS A 76 9.11 3.62 -0.76
C LYS A 76 9.86 4.95 -0.74
N LYS A 77 9.91 5.67 -1.87
CA LYS A 77 10.53 6.99 -1.98
C LYS A 77 9.81 8.05 -1.14
N HIS A 78 8.50 7.95 -0.97
CA HIS A 78 7.77 8.77 -0.02
C HIS A 78 8.28 8.46 1.40
N PHE A 79 8.15 7.23 1.89
CA PHE A 79 8.56 6.88 3.27
C PHE A 79 10.07 7.02 3.55
N SER A 80 10.94 7.09 2.53
CA SER A 80 12.38 7.30 2.75
C SER A 80 12.68 8.71 3.26
N ARG A 81 11.83 9.69 2.92
CA ARG A 81 11.95 11.08 3.40
C ARG A 81 11.55 11.16 4.88
N LYS A 82 12.44 11.71 5.71
CA LYS A 82 12.18 11.93 7.14
C LYS A 82 11.17 13.07 7.36
N ILE A 83 11.26 14.10 6.53
CA ILE A 83 10.36 15.25 6.53
C ILE A 83 9.53 15.14 5.25
N GLN A 84 8.22 14.97 5.40
CA GLN A 84 7.32 15.05 4.26
C GLN A 84 6.90 16.50 4.06
N PRO A 85 6.96 17.01 2.82
CA PRO A 85 6.36 18.31 2.53
C PRO A 85 4.86 18.24 2.84
N SER A 86 4.38 19.13 3.72
CA SER A 86 2.95 19.34 3.98
C SER A 86 2.30 20.25 2.94
N THR A 87 2.99 20.55 1.85
CA THR A 87 2.60 21.57 0.88
C THR A 87 1.47 21.11 -0.03
N ARG A 88 0.66 22.09 -0.42
CA ARG A 88 -0.36 22.04 -1.46
C ARG A 88 0.19 21.39 -2.75
N ILE A 89 -0.67 20.65 -3.47
CA ILE A 89 -0.36 20.11 -4.79
C ILE A 89 0.07 21.26 -5.71
N PRO A 90 1.27 21.21 -6.33
CA PRO A 90 1.66 22.23 -7.29
C PRO A 90 0.73 22.16 -8.51
N GLU A 91 0.42 23.30 -9.12
CA GLU A 91 -0.54 23.40 -10.23
C GLU A 91 -0.20 22.46 -11.38
N SER A 92 1.10 22.28 -11.65
CA SER A 92 1.64 21.35 -12.64
C SER A 92 1.33 19.87 -12.39
N GLU A 93 0.91 19.51 -11.18
CA GLU A 93 0.51 18.14 -10.81
C GLU A 93 -1.01 17.99 -10.72
N LEU A 94 -1.79 19.08 -10.75
CA LEU A 94 -3.25 19.01 -10.62
C LEU A 94 -3.91 18.19 -11.72
N TRP A 95 -3.36 18.17 -12.95
CA TRP A 95 -3.91 17.37 -14.04
C TRP A 95 -3.86 15.84 -13.78
N ASN A 96 -3.01 15.39 -12.85
CA ASN A 96 -2.96 13.99 -12.42
C ASN A 96 -4.09 13.61 -11.44
N TYR A 97 -4.84 14.59 -10.95
CA TYR A 97 -5.88 14.47 -9.94
C TYR A 97 -7.17 15.09 -10.50
N SER A 98 -8.09 14.26 -11.00
CA SER A 98 -9.36 14.76 -11.56
C SER A 98 -10.27 15.40 -10.49
N GLY A 99 -11.36 16.03 -10.93
CA GLY A 99 -12.09 17.05 -10.17
C GLY A 99 -12.97 16.59 -9.00
N ASP A 100 -13.06 15.30 -8.67
CA ASP A 100 -13.86 14.86 -7.53
C ASP A 100 -13.14 15.06 -6.19
N HIS A 101 -13.88 15.38 -5.13
CA HIS A 101 -13.30 15.75 -3.82
C HIS A 101 -12.38 14.65 -3.21
N SER A 102 -12.57 13.39 -3.63
CA SER A 102 -11.71 12.24 -3.30
C SER A 102 -10.45 12.13 -4.14
N GLU A 103 -10.47 12.68 -5.36
CA GLU A 103 -9.34 12.77 -6.29
C GLU A 103 -8.44 13.96 -5.95
N MET A 104 -8.98 15.01 -5.32
CA MET A 104 -8.22 16.18 -4.87
C MET A 104 -7.25 15.92 -3.70
N GLN A 105 -7.36 14.77 -3.02
CA GLN A 105 -6.44 14.39 -1.93
C GLN A 105 -5.34 13.46 -2.44
N ARG A 106 -4.08 13.78 -2.13
CA ARG A 106 -2.95 12.94 -2.51
C ARG A 106 -3.08 11.57 -1.84
N TRP A 107 -2.62 10.51 -2.51
CA TRP A 107 -2.74 9.15 -1.98
C TRP A 107 -2.10 9.00 -0.58
N PHE A 108 -1.01 9.71 -0.31
CA PHE A 108 -0.33 9.65 0.98
C PHE A 108 -1.05 10.42 2.09
N GLU A 109 -1.94 11.35 1.76
CA GLU A 109 -2.77 12.07 2.73
C GLU A 109 -3.87 11.17 3.31
N LYS A 110 -4.22 10.10 2.59
CA LYS A 110 -5.18 9.07 3.02
C LYS A 110 -4.56 8.03 3.95
N LEU A 111 -3.25 8.10 4.19
CA LEU A 111 -2.56 7.15 5.07
C LEU A 111 -3.01 7.33 6.53
N PRO A 112 -3.23 6.23 7.28
CA PRO A 112 -3.45 6.30 8.71
C PRO A 112 -2.40 7.12 9.46
N LYS A 113 -2.88 7.91 10.42
CA LYS A 113 -2.01 8.69 11.32
C LYS A 113 -0.99 7.76 12.00
N GLY A 114 0.28 8.16 11.98
CA GLY A 114 1.37 7.45 12.65
C GLY A 114 2.20 6.51 11.76
N LEU A 115 1.75 6.16 10.55
CA LEU A 115 2.55 5.39 9.58
C LEU A 115 3.87 6.09 9.23
N VAL A 116 3.84 7.42 9.11
CA VAL A 116 5.01 8.26 8.79
C VAL A 116 5.89 8.54 10.03
N SER A 117 5.51 8.04 11.20
CA SER A 117 6.30 8.26 12.43
C SER A 117 7.69 7.63 12.33
N ASN A 118 8.67 8.20 13.03
CA ASN A 118 10.05 7.70 13.06
C ASN A 118 10.16 6.22 13.50
N LYS A 119 9.17 5.71 14.26
CA LYS A 119 9.14 4.31 14.71
C LYS A 119 8.61 3.35 13.66
N GLN A 120 7.60 3.76 12.89
CA GLN A 120 6.92 2.90 11.90
C GLN A 120 7.58 2.97 10.53
N ARG A 121 8.03 4.16 10.13
CA ARG A 121 8.73 4.43 8.86
C ARG A 121 9.84 3.42 8.52
N PRO A 122 10.83 3.11 9.38
CA PRO A 122 11.86 2.13 9.05
C PRO A 122 11.31 0.72 8.85
N LYS A 123 10.22 0.34 9.56
CA LYS A 123 9.60 -0.97 9.38
C LYS A 123 8.95 -1.10 8.01
N ILE A 124 8.25 -0.05 7.58
CA ILE A 124 7.61 0.04 6.27
C ILE A 124 8.66 -0.02 5.16
N LEU A 125 9.76 0.74 5.30
CA LEU A 125 10.86 0.70 4.33
C LEU A 125 11.47 -0.70 4.20
N ASN A 126 11.75 -1.37 5.32
CA ASN A 126 12.28 -2.73 5.31
C ASN A 126 11.28 -3.72 4.69
N ALA A 127 9.97 -3.55 4.94
CA ALA A 127 8.93 -4.38 4.34
C ALA A 127 8.88 -4.20 2.81
N PHE A 128 8.96 -2.95 2.33
CA PHE A 128 9.02 -2.67 0.88
C PHE A 128 10.30 -3.18 0.24
N GLU A 129 11.45 -3.10 0.92
CA GLU A 129 12.70 -3.67 0.39
C GLU A 129 12.61 -5.17 0.18
N ARG A 130 12.04 -5.90 1.15
CA ARG A 130 11.81 -7.34 1.03
C ARG A 130 10.84 -7.65 -0.11
N ALA A 131 9.69 -6.97 -0.12
CA ALA A 131 8.67 -7.16 -1.15
C ALA A 131 9.20 -6.88 -2.56
N LEU A 132 9.94 -5.78 -2.78
CA LEU A 132 10.53 -5.46 -4.08
C LEU A 132 11.54 -6.52 -4.54
N LYS A 133 12.36 -7.03 -3.62
CA LYS A 133 13.31 -8.10 -3.94
C LYS A 133 12.56 -9.36 -4.38
N ASP A 134 11.56 -9.78 -3.61
CA ASP A 134 10.84 -11.02 -3.84
C ASP A 134 9.95 -10.94 -5.08
N PHE A 135 9.32 -9.78 -5.35
CA PHE A 135 8.52 -9.56 -6.55
C PHE A 135 9.36 -9.36 -7.82
N SER A 136 10.56 -8.78 -7.71
CA SER A 136 11.47 -8.66 -8.85
C SER A 136 12.08 -9.99 -9.28
N GLN A 137 12.20 -10.97 -8.38
CA GLN A 137 12.72 -12.30 -8.69
C GLN A 137 11.65 -13.25 -9.26
N ASN A 138 10.36 -12.95 -9.07
CA ASN A 138 9.23 -13.73 -9.58
C ASN A 138 8.66 -13.18 -10.90
N LYS A 139 9.46 -12.43 -11.67
CA LYS A 139 9.05 -11.77 -12.91
C LYS A 139 9.41 -12.57 -14.15
#